data_AF-A0A9W6L8T1-F1
#
_entry.id   AF-A0A9W6L8T1-F1
#
_cell.length_a   1.000
_cell.length_b   1.000
_cell.length_c   1.000
_cell.angle_alpha   90.00
_cell.angle_beta   90.00
_cell.angle_gamma   90.00
#
_symmetry.space_group_name_H-M   'P 1'
#
loop_
_entity.id
_entity.type
_entity.pdbx_description
1 polymer ?
#
loop_
_entity_poly.entity_id
_entity_poly.type
_entity_poly.pdbx_seq_one_letter_code
_entity_poly.pdbx_strand_id
1 'polypeptide(L)'
;MKIIVALILLLLLAPRVSYCDQAIICRDRNGFKTGSATITDDGSIIYRDKNGFKTGSAKMKNGKTTFYDKNGRKTGECSGYLPVMPGCNSTVKRLQP
;
A
#
# COMPACT_ATOMS: atom_id res chain seq x y z
N MET A 1 -1.98 41.38 -3.39
CA MET A 1 -3.25 40.78 -3.87
C MET A 1 -3.06 39.82 -5.05
N LYS A 2 -2.33 40.18 -6.11
CA LYS A 2 -2.11 39.33 -7.31
C LYS A 2 -1.42 37.98 -7.01
N ILE A 3 -0.42 37.96 -6.13
CA ILE A 3 0.31 36.73 -5.73
C ILE A 3 -0.60 35.76 -4.97
N ILE A 4 -1.45 36.28 -4.08
CA ILE A 4 -2.38 35.47 -3.28
C ILE A 4 -3.44 34.84 -4.20
N VAL A 5 -3.97 35.62 -5.15
CA VAL A 5 -4.92 35.12 -6.16
C VAL A 5 -4.28 34.05 -7.05
N ALA A 6 -3.00 34.21 -7.43
CA ALA A 6 -2.27 33.22 -8.22
C ALA A 6 -2.04 31.90 -7.48
N LEU A 7 -1.72 31.94 -6.17
CA LEU A 7 -1.55 30.73 -5.36
C LEU A 7 -2.88 29.98 -5.13
N ILE A 8 -3.96 30.72 -4.92
CA ILE A 8 -5.31 30.13 -4.79
C ILE A 8 -5.73 29.48 -6.12
N LEU A 9 -5.50 30.16 -7.24
CA LEU A 9 -5.82 29.63 -8.57
C LEU A 9 -4.99 28.38 -8.89
N LEU A 10 -3.71 28.36 -8.51
CA LEU A 10 -2.82 27.19 -8.68
C LEU A 10 -3.28 26.00 -7.84
N LEU A 11 -3.73 26.21 -6.61
CA LEU A 11 -4.26 25.14 -5.75
C LEU A 11 -5.60 24.57 -6.29
N LEU A 12 -6.44 25.42 -6.88
CA LEU A 12 -7.73 25.02 -7.47
C LEU A 12 -7.58 24.29 -8.81
N LEU A 13 -6.55 24.62 -9.57
CA LEU A 13 -6.21 23.98 -10.86
C LEU A 13 -5.23 22.81 -10.73
N ALA A 14 -4.71 22.54 -9.52
CA ALA A 14 -3.79 21.43 -9.32
C ALA A 14 -4.50 20.11 -9.64
N PRO A 15 -3.90 19.23 -10.46
CA PRO A 15 -4.43 17.89 -10.66
C PRO A 15 -4.51 17.19 -9.31
N ARG A 16 -5.70 16.71 -8.96
CA ARG A 16 -5.89 15.88 -7.76
C ARG A 16 -5.13 14.58 -7.99
N VAL A 17 -3.92 14.49 -7.46
CA VAL A 17 -3.17 13.23 -7.41
C VAL A 17 -4.02 12.18 -6.70
N SER A 18 -4.43 11.15 -7.45
CA SER A 18 -5.17 10.02 -6.92
C SER A 18 -4.16 9.03 -6.36
N TYR A 19 -4.16 8.85 -5.04
CA TYR A 19 -3.33 7.86 -4.36
C TYR A 19 -3.97 6.48 -4.57
N CYS A 20 -3.26 5.60 -5.26
CA CYS A 20 -3.66 4.20 -5.47
C CYS A 20 -3.27 3.41 -4.22
N ASP A 21 -4.23 3.07 -3.36
CA ASP A 21 -4.02 2.10 -2.28
C ASP A 21 -3.81 0.72 -2.92
N GLN A 22 -2.55 0.26 -2.98
CA GLN A 22 -2.20 -0.97 -3.67
C GLN A 22 -2.43 -2.17 -2.74
N ALA A 23 -3.58 -2.83 -2.92
CA ALA A 23 -3.95 -4.03 -2.18
C ALA A 23 -3.83 -5.30 -3.06
N ILE A 24 -3.02 -6.24 -2.60
CA ILE A 24 -3.01 -7.62 -3.11
C ILE A 24 -4.12 -8.39 -2.40
N ILE A 25 -5.02 -9.00 -3.16
CA ILE A 25 -6.11 -9.83 -2.62
C ILE A 25 -5.77 -11.31 -2.81
N CYS A 26 -5.62 -12.03 -1.72
CA CYS A 26 -5.42 -13.48 -1.75
C CYS A 26 -6.77 -14.18 -1.83
N ARG A 27 -6.91 -15.14 -2.75
CA ARG A 27 -8.10 -15.95 -2.95
C ARG A 27 -7.76 -17.43 -2.90
N ASP A 28 -8.73 -18.27 -2.55
CA ASP A 28 -8.62 -19.73 -2.63
C ASP A 28 -8.90 -20.25 -4.06
N ARG A 29 -8.83 -21.57 -4.25
CA ARG A 29 -9.10 -22.22 -5.56
C ARG A 29 -10.51 -21.98 -6.10
N ASN A 30 -11.44 -21.61 -5.23
CA ASN A 30 -12.84 -21.35 -5.55
C ASN A 30 -13.10 -19.85 -5.77
N GLY A 31 -12.07 -19.00 -5.65
CA GLY A 31 -12.16 -17.56 -5.82
C GLY A 31 -12.62 -16.78 -4.57
N PHE A 32 -12.79 -17.43 -3.42
CA PHE A 32 -13.15 -16.74 -2.18
C PHE A 32 -11.96 -16.02 -1.57
N LYS A 33 -12.19 -14.80 -1.09
CA LYS A 33 -11.15 -14.00 -0.42
C LYS A 33 -10.70 -14.70 0.87
N THR A 34 -9.40 -14.95 0.98
CA THR A 34 -8.76 -15.52 2.18
C THR A 34 -8.03 -14.46 2.99
N GLY A 35 -7.60 -13.37 2.35
CA GLY A 35 -6.93 -12.25 3.00
C GLY A 35 -6.52 -11.16 2.02
N SER A 36 -5.81 -10.16 2.52
CA SER A 36 -5.23 -9.10 1.69
C SER A 36 -3.93 -8.56 2.29
N ALA A 37 -3.05 -8.08 1.43
CA ALA A 37 -1.85 -7.33 1.81
C ALA A 37 -1.90 -5.95 1.16
N THR A 38 -1.83 -4.90 1.96
CA THR A 38 -1.84 -3.50 1.47
C THR A 38 -0.46 -2.89 1.65
N ILE A 39 0.08 -2.29 0.58
CA ILE A 39 1.34 -1.54 0.65
C ILE A 39 0.99 -0.07 0.90
N THR A 40 1.55 0.50 1.97
CA THR A 40 1.41 1.91 2.32
C THR A 40 2.51 2.75 1.67
N ASP A 41 2.29 4.07 1.57
CA ASP A 41 3.23 5.02 0.96
C ASP A 41 4.63 5.00 1.60
N ASP A 42 4.73 4.62 2.88
CA ASP A 42 5.99 4.47 3.60
C ASP A 42 6.72 3.14 3.31
N GLY A 43 6.20 2.33 2.37
CA GLY A 43 6.73 1.02 2.00
C GLY A 43 6.46 -0.07 3.03
N SER A 44 5.59 0.17 4.01
CA SER A 44 5.11 -0.88 4.92
C SER A 44 4.03 -1.73 4.25
N ILE A 45 3.90 -2.98 4.70
CA ILE A 45 2.88 -3.93 4.24
C ILE A 45 1.97 -4.25 5.42
N ILE A 46 0.66 -4.12 5.24
CA ILE A 46 -0.35 -4.48 6.23
C ILE A 46 -1.06 -5.74 5.77
N TYR A 47 -0.98 -6.81 6.56
CA TYR A 47 -1.69 -8.06 6.30
C TYR A 47 -3.03 -8.07 7.03
N ARG A 48 -4.08 -8.44 6.31
CA ARG A 48 -5.44 -8.56 6.83
C ARG A 48 -6.03 -9.92 6.48
N ASP A 49 -6.88 -10.44 7.36
CA ASP A 49 -7.64 -11.66 7.10
C ASP A 49 -8.80 -11.42 6.11
N LYS A 50 -9.56 -12.47 5.82
CA LYS A 50 -10.76 -12.41 4.96
C LYS A 50 -11.79 -11.36 5.42
N ASN A 51 -11.89 -11.15 6.73
CA ASN A 51 -12.83 -10.22 7.36
C ASN A 51 -12.30 -8.78 7.43
N GLY A 52 -11.02 -8.56 7.07
CA GLY A 52 -10.39 -7.25 7.07
C GLY A 52 -9.63 -6.90 8.37
N PHE A 53 -9.57 -7.81 9.34
CA PHE A 53 -8.82 -7.60 10.57
C PHE A 53 -7.32 -7.72 10.32
N LYS A 54 -6.56 -6.80 10.90
CA LYS A 54 -5.09 -6.84 10.83
C LYS A 54 -4.57 -8.10 11.51
N THR A 55 -3.84 -8.91 10.76
CA THR A 55 -3.16 -10.11 11.28
C THR A 55 -1.68 -9.84 11.58
N GLY A 56 -1.08 -8.89 10.87
CA GLY A 56 0.30 -8.47 11.08
C GLY A 56 0.70 -7.33 10.15
N SER A 57 1.97 -6.95 10.22
CA SER A 57 2.56 -5.97 9.31
C SER A 57 4.04 -6.26 9.08
N ALA A 58 4.56 -5.83 7.94
CA ALA A 58 5.99 -5.83 7.65
C ALA A 58 6.43 -4.41 7.34
N LYS A 59 7.63 -4.02 7.76
CA LYS A 59 8.22 -2.72 7.43
C LYS A 59 9.59 -2.93 6.82
N MET A 60 9.81 -2.37 5.64
CA MET A 60 11.11 -2.37 4.99
C MET A 60 11.87 -1.09 5.35
N LYS A 61 13.10 -1.23 5.81
CA LYS A 61 14.02 -0.11 6.05
C LYS A 61 15.43 -0.54 5.73
N ASN A 62 16.12 0.19 4.86
CA ASN A 62 17.53 -0.03 4.50
C ASN A 62 17.83 -1.49 4.09
N GLY A 63 16.99 -2.10 3.24
CA GLY A 63 17.18 -3.49 2.78
C GLY A 63 16.86 -4.57 3.83
N LYS A 64 16.28 -4.18 4.97
CA LYS A 64 15.85 -5.09 6.03
C LYS A 64 14.33 -5.04 6.19
N THR A 65 13.70 -6.20 6.20
CA THR A 65 12.26 -6.33 6.44
C THR A 65 12.03 -6.79 7.87
N THR A 66 11.35 -5.97 8.67
CA THR A 66 10.95 -6.32 10.04
C THR A 66 9.49 -6.72 10.06
N PHE A 67 9.17 -7.86 10.67
CA PHE A 67 7.81 -8.37 10.80
C PHE A 67 7.26 -8.07 12.19
N TYR A 68 5.97 -7.74 12.23
CA TYR A 68 5.22 -7.39 13.41
C TYR A 68 3.93 -8.19 13.47
N ASP A 69 3.52 -8.58 14.67
CA ASP A 69 2.22 -9.20 14.91
C ASP A 69 1.05 -8.19 14.79
N LYS A 70 -0.18 -8.68 14.97
CA LYS A 70 -1.39 -7.86 14.98
C LYS A 70 -1.36 -6.70 16.00
N ASN A 71 -0.61 -6.86 17.09
CA ASN A 71 -0.48 -5.89 18.18
C ASN A 71 0.70 -4.93 17.97
N GLY A 72 1.46 -5.08 16.87
CA GLY A 72 2.64 -4.25 16.58
C GLY A 72 3.92 -4.71 17.29
N ARG A 73 3.96 -5.91 17.88
CA ARG A 73 5.19 -6.46 18.48
C ARG A 73 6.04 -7.10 17.39
N LYS A 74 7.35 -6.84 17.44
CA LYS A 74 8.31 -7.45 16.51
C LYS A 74 8.31 -8.98 16.71
N THR A 75 8.05 -9.72 15.64
CA THR A 75 8.08 -11.19 15.63
C THR A 75 9.34 -11.73 14.97
N GLY A 76 9.95 -10.95 14.07
CA GLY A 76 11.15 -11.37 13.37
C GLY A 76 11.69 -10.30 12.45
N GLU A 77 12.81 -10.61 11.83
CA GLU A 77 13.46 -9.78 10.82
C GLU A 77 14.10 -10.66 9.75
N CYS A 78 14.09 -10.19 8.52
CA CYS A 78 14.80 -10.79 7.41
C CYS A 78 15.67 -9.73 6.76
N SER A 79 16.94 -10.08 6.54
CA SER A 79 17.92 -9.24 5.84
C SER A 79 18.07 -9.80 4.43
N GLY A 80 17.59 -9.07 3.43
CA GLY A 80 17.58 -9.51 2.04
C GLY A 80 16.61 -8.69 1.19
N TYR A 81 16.96 -8.48 -0.08
CA TYR A 81 16.07 -7.85 -1.05
C TYR A 81 14.86 -8.76 -1.30
N LEU A 82 13.75 -8.51 -0.62
CA LEU A 82 12.46 -8.90 -1.15
C LEU A 82 12.18 -7.95 -2.33
N PRO A 83 11.74 -8.45 -3.49
CA PRO A 83 11.21 -7.57 -4.52
C PRO A 83 9.95 -6.93 -3.95
N VAL A 84 10.08 -5.76 -3.32
CA VAL A 84 8.97 -4.84 -3.16
C VAL A 84 8.52 -4.53 -4.58
N MET A 85 7.28 -4.91 -4.91
CA MET A 85 6.70 -4.53 -6.18
C MET A 85 6.74 -3.00 -6.25
N PRO A 86 7.50 -2.42 -7.21
CA PRO A 86 7.53 -0.98 -7.36
C PRO A 86 6.12 -0.51 -7.73
N GLY A 87 5.77 0.65 -7.18
CA GLY A 87 4.41 1.14 -7.05
C GLY A 87 3.58 1.18 -8.33
N CYS A 88 2.27 1.26 -8.10
CA CYS A 88 1.18 1.50 -9.03
C CYS A 88 1.61 2.44 -10.19
N ASN A 89 2.05 1.85 -11.31
CA ASN A 89 2.04 2.56 -12.57
C ASN A 89 0.58 2.69 -12.96
N SER A 90 0.03 3.90 -12.90
CA SER A 90 -1.37 4.25 -13.15
C SER A 90 -1.88 3.93 -14.57
N THR A 91 -1.26 3.00 -15.29
CA THR A 91 -1.62 2.53 -16.63
C THR A 91 -2.02 1.06 -16.70
N VAL A 92 -2.29 0.38 -15.58
CA VAL A 92 -2.97 -0.92 -15.64
C VAL A 92 -4.48 -0.65 -15.73
N LYS A 93 -4.92 -0.37 -16.97
CA LYS A 93 -6.33 -0.42 -17.36
C LYS A 93 -6.98 -1.63 -16.67
N ARG A 94 -8.10 -1.38 -15.99
CA ARG A 94 -9.10 -2.41 -15.74
C ARG A 94 -9.49 -3.04 -17.07
N LEU A 95 -8.81 -4.12 -17.44
CA LEU A 95 -9.41 -5.18 -18.23
C LEU A 95 -10.11 -6.07 -17.21
N GLN A 96 -11.34 -5.70 -16.88
CA GLN A 96 -12.32 -6.65 -16.39
C GLN A 96 -13.05 -7.17 -17.64
N PRO A 97 -13.24 -8.51 -17.78
CA PRO A 97 -14.18 -9.03 -18.76
C PRO A 97 -15.62 -8.59 -18.43
#